data_AF-A0A8E1RYP9-F1
#
_entry.id   AF-A0A8E1RYP9-F1
#
_cell.length_a   1.000
_cell.length_b   1.000
_cell.length_c   1.000
_cell.angle_alpha   90.00
_cell.angle_beta   90.00
_cell.angle_gamma   90.00
#
_symmetry.space_group_name_H-M   'P 1'
#
loop_
_entity.id
_entity.type
_entity.pdbx_description
1 polymer ?
#
loop_
_entity_poly.entity_id
_entity_poly.type
_entity_poly.pdbx_seq_one_letter_code
_entity_poly.pdbx_strand_id
1 'polypeptide(L)'
;MSIQHDGKGHVIIGEAALSLALGKKKISVNTLIDELRHMKRAGGSDTRLSAISEAIGWLRSFDEPEQAAIHVPYLQTLAGLNDEKN
;
A
#
# COMPACT_ATOMS: atom_id res chain seq x y z
N MET A 1 12.11 23.29 -6.38
CA MET A 1 11.16 22.47 -5.61
C MET A 1 10.02 22.07 -6.55
N SER A 2 10.10 20.91 -7.20
CA SER A 2 9.08 20.46 -8.12
C SER A 2 8.27 19.35 -7.46
N ILE A 3 7.00 19.63 -7.16
CA ILE A 3 6.02 18.61 -6.76
C ILE A 3 5.63 17.87 -8.04
N GLN A 4 6.47 16.96 -8.48
CA GLN A 4 6.24 16.15 -9.68
C GLN A 4 6.68 14.71 -9.40
N HIS A 5 5.90 13.95 -8.59
CA HIS A 5 5.64 12.51 -8.86
C HIS A 5 4.72 11.76 -7.86
N ASP A 6 4.21 12.35 -6.78
CA ASP A 6 3.54 11.51 -5.75
C ASP A 6 2.13 11.00 -6.08
N GLY A 7 1.41 11.61 -7.02
CA GLY A 7 0.02 11.21 -7.34
C GLY A 7 -0.13 9.90 -8.12
N LYS A 8 0.95 9.34 -8.67
CA LYS A 8 0.94 8.09 -9.46
C LYS A 8 1.52 6.89 -8.68
N GLY A 9 1.92 7.08 -7.43
CA GLY A 9 2.77 6.14 -6.70
C GLY A 9 2.26 4.70 -6.64
N HIS A 10 0.93 4.48 -6.66
CA HIS A 10 0.41 3.13 -6.44
C HIS A 10 -0.90 2.84 -7.20
N VAL A 11 -1.00 3.23 -8.48
CA VAL A 11 -2.18 2.90 -9.33
C VAL A 11 -2.51 1.40 -9.27
N ILE A 12 -1.47 0.57 -9.20
CA ILE A 12 -1.55 -0.90 -9.08
C ILE A 12 -2.22 -1.37 -7.78
N ILE A 13 -2.07 -0.64 -6.67
CA ILE A 13 -2.80 -0.94 -5.42
C ILE A 13 -4.29 -0.66 -5.62
N GLY A 14 -4.63 0.44 -6.32
CA GLY A 14 -6.01 0.76 -6.70
C GLY A 14 -6.64 -0.30 -7.60
N GLU A 15 -5.90 -0.81 -8.60
CA GLU A 15 -6.34 -1.92 -9.45
C GLU A 15 -6.59 -3.19 -8.63
N ALA A 16 -5.69 -3.55 -7.72
CA ALA A 16 -5.85 -4.71 -6.84
C ALA A 16 -7.06 -4.54 -5.90
N ALA A 17 -7.23 -3.36 -5.31
CA ALA A 17 -8.37 -3.05 -4.45
C ALA A 17 -9.70 -3.12 -5.21
N LEU A 18 -9.72 -2.65 -6.46
CA LEU A 18 -10.90 -2.73 -7.32
C LEU A 18 -11.23 -4.20 -7.66
N SER A 19 -10.23 -5.02 -7.99
CA SER A 19 -10.42 -6.46 -8.22
C SER A 19 -11.04 -7.16 -7.01
N LEU A 20 -10.53 -6.87 -5.81
CA LEU A 20 -11.07 -7.39 -4.55
C LEU A 20 -12.49 -6.90 -4.27
N ALA A 21 -12.77 -5.62 -4.50
CA ALA A 21 -14.09 -5.02 -4.32
C ALA A 21 -15.14 -5.64 -5.26
N LEU A 22 -14.80 -5.81 -6.54
CA LEU A 22 -15.64 -6.49 -7.52
C LEU A 22 -15.87 -7.96 -7.13
N GLY A 23 -14.87 -8.60 -6.55
CA GLY A 23 -14.97 -9.95 -5.99
C GLY A 23 -15.73 -10.06 -4.66
N LYS A 24 -16.26 -8.95 -4.12
CA LYS A 24 -16.86 -8.86 -2.77
C LYS A 24 -15.95 -9.44 -1.66
N LYS A 25 -14.63 -9.39 -1.86
CA LYS A 25 -13.65 -9.87 -0.89
C LYS A 25 -13.35 -8.75 0.10
N LYS A 26 -13.08 -9.13 1.35
CA LYS A 26 -12.61 -8.18 2.38
C LYS A 26 -11.31 -7.53 1.88
N ILE A 27 -11.26 -6.20 1.92
CA ILE A 27 -10.05 -5.44 1.59
C ILE A 27 -9.23 -5.30 2.87
N SER A 28 -8.09 -5.99 2.91
CA SER A 28 -7.06 -5.89 3.95
C SER A 28 -5.67 -5.93 3.31
N VAL A 29 -4.64 -5.49 4.05
CA VAL A 29 -3.24 -5.50 3.60
C VAL A 29 -2.84 -6.88 3.07
N ASN A 30 -3.19 -7.96 3.79
CA ASN A 30 -2.91 -9.32 3.36
C ASN A 30 -3.60 -9.68 2.04
N THR A 31 -4.90 -9.38 1.90
CA THR A 31 -5.62 -9.68 0.65
C THR A 31 -5.13 -8.85 -0.54
N LEU A 32 -4.67 -7.61 -0.30
CA LEU A 32 -4.06 -6.77 -1.33
C LEU A 32 -2.71 -7.33 -1.77
N ILE A 33 -1.86 -7.77 -0.83
CA ILE A 33 -0.59 -8.42 -1.14
C ILE A 33 -0.81 -9.71 -1.94
N ASP A 34 -1.82 -10.51 -1.59
CA ASP A 34 -2.16 -11.73 -2.32
C ASP A 34 -2.64 -11.43 -3.74
N GLU A 35 -3.50 -10.43 -3.92
CA GLU A 35 -3.98 -10.01 -5.24
C GLU A 35 -2.83 -9.45 -6.10
N LEU A 36 -1.93 -8.64 -5.51
CA LEU A 36 -0.74 -8.14 -6.18
C LEU A 36 0.22 -9.27 -6.59
N ARG A 37 0.40 -10.30 -5.76
CA ARG A 37 1.16 -11.49 -6.12
C ARG A 37 0.49 -12.27 -7.24
N HIS A 38 -0.83 -12.35 -7.25
CA HIS A 38 -1.58 -12.97 -8.33
C HIS A 38 -1.39 -12.20 -9.65
N MET A 39 -1.48 -10.87 -9.62
CA MET A 39 -1.18 -10.01 -10.77
C MET A 39 0.28 -10.15 -11.25
N LYS A 40 1.24 -10.33 -10.32
CA LYS A 40 2.65 -10.59 -10.67
C LYS A 40 2.82 -11.91 -11.43
N ARG A 41 2.09 -12.94 -11.02
CA ARG A 41 2.10 -14.28 -11.65
C ARG A 41 1.38 -14.28 -13.00
N ALA A 42 0.39 -13.43 -13.18
CA ALA A 42 -0.29 -13.23 -14.48
C ALA A 42 0.66 -12.67 -15.56
N GLY A 43 1.84 -12.18 -15.17
CA GLY A 43 2.84 -11.66 -16.08
C GLY A 43 2.54 -10.22 -16.52
N GLY A 44 3.54 -9.57 -17.09
CA GLY A 44 3.46 -8.18 -17.53
C GLY A 44 4.82 -7.66 -17.98
N SER A 45 4.90 -6.36 -18.28
CA SER A 45 6.17 -5.70 -18.52
C SER A 45 7.01 -5.64 -17.24
N ASP A 46 8.34 -5.59 -17.37
CA ASP A 46 9.25 -5.44 -16.22
C ASP A 46 8.92 -4.21 -15.37
N THR A 47 8.46 -3.13 -16.00
CA THR A 47 7.95 -1.93 -15.30
C THR A 47 6.78 -2.25 -14.37
N ARG A 48 5.84 -3.09 -14.83
CA ARG A 48 4.68 -3.51 -14.02
C ARG A 48 5.12 -4.43 -12.87
N LEU A 49 6.04 -5.35 -13.12
CA LEU A 49 6.58 -6.23 -12.09
C LEU A 49 7.34 -5.46 -11.00
N SER A 50 8.09 -4.43 -11.40
CA SER A 50 8.77 -3.50 -10.49
C SER A 50 7.77 -2.73 -9.62
N ALA A 51 6.74 -2.14 -10.24
CA ALA A 51 5.71 -1.40 -9.52
C ALA A 51 4.88 -2.28 -8.56
N ILE A 52 4.62 -3.55 -8.93
CA ILE A 52 3.98 -4.51 -8.01
C ILE A 52 4.89 -4.80 -6.81
N SER A 53 6.20 -4.93 -7.02
CA SER A 53 7.14 -5.23 -5.94
C SER A 53 7.29 -4.04 -4.98
N GLU A 54 7.32 -2.83 -5.52
CA GLU A 54 7.29 -1.57 -4.75
C GLU A 54 6.00 -1.46 -3.92
N ALA A 55 4.84 -1.70 -4.54
CA ALA A 55 3.54 -1.70 -3.88
C ALA A 55 3.45 -2.72 -2.72
N ILE A 56 3.99 -3.93 -2.92
CA ILE A 56 4.06 -4.94 -1.87
C ILE A 56 4.98 -4.49 -0.72
N GLY A 57 6.11 -3.85 -1.03
CA GLY A 57 7.01 -3.28 -0.03
C GLY A 57 6.32 -2.20 0.80
N TRP A 58 5.67 -1.25 0.14
CA TRP A 58 4.91 -0.18 0.78
C TRP A 58 3.78 -0.72 1.67
N LEU A 59 3.02 -1.72 1.21
CA LEU A 59 1.98 -2.36 2.01
C LEU A 59 2.53 -3.08 3.25
N ARG A 60 3.70 -3.71 3.14
CA ARG A 60 4.36 -4.37 4.28
C ARG A 60 4.88 -3.39 5.32
N SER A 61 5.28 -2.19 4.91
CA SER A 61 5.66 -1.13 5.85
C SER A 61 4.52 -0.72 6.80
N PHE A 62 3.26 -1.08 6.51
CA PHE A 62 2.14 -0.85 7.43
C PHE A 62 1.93 -1.95 8.47
N ASP A 63 2.59 -3.10 8.32
CA ASP A 63 2.56 -4.19 9.32
C ASP A 63 3.45 -3.84 10.53
N GLU A 64 4.46 -2.98 10.32
CA GLU A 64 5.30 -2.40 11.37
C GLU A 64 4.84 -0.96 11.68
N PRO A 65 4.31 -0.67 12.88
CA PRO A 65 3.79 0.66 13.22
C PRO A 65 4.87 1.76 13.12
N GLU A 66 6.13 1.41 13.35
CA GLU A 66 7.28 2.32 13.24
C GLU A 66 7.59 2.74 11.78
N GLN A 67 7.30 1.87 10.81
CA GLN A 67 7.50 2.14 9.37
C GLN A 67 6.28 2.82 8.75
N ALA A 68 5.06 2.49 9.21
CA ALA A 68 3.82 3.15 8.82
C ALA A 68 3.87 4.66 9.10
N ALA A 69 4.50 4.99 10.23
CA ALA A 69 4.77 6.33 10.72
C ALA A 69 5.71 7.15 9.81
N ILE A 70 6.65 6.50 9.09
CA ILE A 70 7.55 7.16 8.11
C ILE A 70 6.79 7.51 6.83
N HIS A 71 5.89 6.63 6.39
CA HIS A 71 5.14 6.82 5.15
C HIS A 71 3.90 7.71 5.31
N VAL A 72 3.35 7.80 6.54
CA VAL A 72 2.18 8.62 6.84
C VAL A 72 2.43 9.40 8.15
N PRO A 73 3.07 10.57 8.07
CA PRO A 73 3.45 11.36 9.26
C PRO A 73 2.25 11.70 10.16
N TYR A 74 1.06 11.84 9.58
CA TYR A 74 -0.16 12.13 10.34
C TYR A 74 -0.56 10.99 11.30
N LEU A 75 -0.19 9.74 11.01
CA LEU A 75 -0.42 8.62 11.93
C LEU A 75 0.44 8.72 13.20
N GLN A 76 1.65 9.30 13.11
CA GLN A 76 2.48 9.58 14.31
C GLN A 76 1.80 10.61 15.22
N THR A 77 1.20 11.65 14.64
CA THR A 77 0.46 12.66 15.40
C THR A 77 -0.73 12.04 16.12
N LEU A 78 -1.49 11.17 15.46
CA LEU A 78 -2.63 10.49 16.06
C LEU A 78 -2.22 9.48 17.14
N ALA A 79 -1.11 8.77 16.96
CA ALA A 79 -0.57 7.88 17.96
C ALA A 79 -0.12 8.65 19.22
N GLY A 80 0.64 9.73 19.05
CA GLY A 80 1.09 10.57 20.18
C GLY A 80 -0.05 11.25 20.95
N LEU A 81 -1.16 11.58 20.28
CA LEU A 81 -2.36 12.12 20.95
C LEU A 81 -3.10 11.09 21.80
N ASN A 82 -2.90 9.79 21.54
CA ASN A 82 -3.53 8.72 22.31
C ASN A 82 -2.75 8.38 23.60
N ASP A 83 -1.44 8.62 23.61
CA ASP A 83 -0.57 8.49 24.80
C ASP A 83 -0.74 9.63 25.81
N GLU A 84 -1.24 10.80 25.40
CA GLU A 84 -1.46 11.96 26.30
C GLU A 84 -2.72 11.83 27.18
N LYS A 85 -3.45 10.70 27.08
CA LYS A 85 -4.72 10.49 27.77
C LYS A 85 -4.72 9.33 28.78
N ASN A 86 -3.56 8.97 29.33
CA ASN A 86 -3.45 8.01 30.44
C ASN A 86 -2.72 8.58 31.66
#